data_AF-A0A9N9KB58-F1
#
_entry.id   AF-A0A9N9KB58-F1
#
_cell.length_a   1.000
_cell.length_b   1.000
_cell.length_c   1.000
_cell.angle_alpha   90.00
_cell.angle_beta   90.00
_cell.angle_gamma   90.00
#
_symmetry.space_group_name_H-M   'P 1'
#
loop_
_entity.id
_entity.type
_entity.pdbx_description
1 polymer ?
#
loop_
_entity_poly.entity_id
_entity_poly.type
_entity_poly.pdbx_seq_one_letter_code
_entity_poly.pdbx_strand_id
1 'polypeptide(L)'
;RPTVLMEDKHLEELEDLKPQKADPQFIRSILKNEEFVSNIREEYLFVLLKYILEDKNYDDLETIPLVPLFNNKFGKFDKSKTYYIASKEEFKLFPNAGPRYFIPKELLKSQKLLPNFTDEDFRETTNIKEFGEPTINSLLNQEIDIALERDWNPSGIQIPNQQWLNEIWKLIIDSALEPYSPFPLLEVYDPNNQRKPQLISLKNAESKPLIYHNSSTISDIIKALANLGIRFTKHQPDDNLSEYIYELSPSNVLSAIKKYQCVEKKLFTNKKDREVLCQYFCNDMSLQSTTSG
;
A
#
# COMPACT_ATOMS: atom_id res chain seq x y z
N ARG A 1 20.43 -46.60 -14.84
CA ARG A 1 18.94 -46.60 -14.76
C ARG A 1 18.49 -47.92 -15.35
N PRO A 2 17.78 -48.79 -14.61
CA PRO A 2 17.14 -49.93 -15.25
C PRO A 2 15.95 -49.40 -16.04
N THR A 3 16.00 -49.55 -17.36
CA THR A 3 14.85 -49.36 -18.22
C THR A 3 14.01 -50.63 -18.10
N VAL A 4 12.89 -50.56 -17.39
CA VAL A 4 11.89 -51.62 -17.41
C VAL A 4 11.14 -51.46 -18.74
N LEU A 5 11.38 -52.35 -19.69
CA LEU A 5 10.60 -52.46 -20.91
C LEU A 5 9.28 -53.14 -20.53
N MET A 6 8.16 -52.45 -20.75
CA MET A 6 6.84 -53.07 -20.69
C MET A 6 6.76 -54.14 -21.78
N GLU A 7 6.26 -55.33 -21.44
CA GLU A 7 6.04 -56.39 -22.41
C GLU A 7 4.93 -55.98 -23.39
N ASP A 8 5.07 -56.32 -24.67
CA ASP A 8 4.20 -55.87 -25.77
C ASP A 8 2.70 -56.12 -25.51
N LYS A 9 2.35 -57.19 -24.80
CA LYS A 9 0.97 -57.49 -24.39
C LYS A 9 0.32 -56.40 -23.53
N HIS A 10 1.10 -55.69 -22.72
CA HIS A 10 0.61 -54.59 -21.88
C HIS A 10 0.53 -53.27 -22.65
N LEU A 11 1.27 -53.15 -23.76
CA LEU A 11 1.13 -52.02 -24.68
C LEU A 11 -0.16 -52.13 -25.47
N GLU A 12 -0.53 -53.34 -25.92
CA GLU A 12 -1.81 -53.61 -26.57
C GLU A 12 -3.00 -53.31 -25.62
N GLU A 13 -2.90 -53.68 -24.34
CA GLU A 13 -3.89 -53.32 -23.30
C GLU A 13 -4.03 -51.79 -23.12
N LEU A 14 -2.94 -51.03 -23.29
CA LEU A 14 -2.94 -49.56 -23.22
C LEU A 14 -3.55 -48.91 -24.47
N GLU A 15 -3.41 -49.53 -25.63
CA GLU A 15 -4.00 -49.05 -26.90
C GLU A 15 -5.53 -49.23 -26.92
N ASP A 16 -6.05 -50.26 -26.26
CA ASP A 16 -7.48 -50.51 -26.10
C ASP A 16 -8.14 -49.63 -25.02
N LEU A 17 -7.34 -49.00 -24.14
CA LEU A 17 -7.84 -48.02 -23.17
C LEU A 17 -8.20 -46.71 -23.89
N LYS A 18 -9.50 -46.52 -24.14
CA LYS A 18 -10.00 -45.17 -24.47
C LYS A 18 -9.66 -44.24 -23.30
N PRO A 19 -8.92 -43.14 -23.53
CA PRO A 19 -8.60 -42.21 -22.46
C PRO A 19 -9.91 -41.67 -21.87
N GLN A 20 -10.23 -42.09 -20.65
CA GLN A 20 -11.31 -41.48 -19.90
C GLN A 20 -10.86 -40.08 -19.50
N LYS A 21 -11.73 -39.08 -19.69
CA LYS A 21 -11.47 -37.72 -19.20
C LYS A 21 -11.33 -37.82 -17.68
N ALA A 22 -10.11 -37.63 -17.17
CA ALA A 22 -9.86 -37.72 -15.73
C ALA A 22 -10.63 -36.62 -15.00
N ASP A 23 -11.46 -36.98 -14.03
CA ASP A 23 -12.27 -36.03 -13.28
C ASP A 23 -11.40 -34.96 -12.59
N PRO A 24 -11.69 -33.64 -12.70
CA PRO A 24 -10.98 -32.59 -11.97
C PRO A 24 -10.81 -32.88 -10.47
N GLN A 25 -11.83 -33.45 -9.82
CA GLN A 25 -11.75 -33.83 -8.40
C GLN A 25 -10.69 -34.90 -8.15
N PHE A 26 -10.60 -35.91 -9.02
CA PHE A 26 -9.55 -36.92 -8.94
C PHE A 26 -8.17 -36.30 -9.13
N ILE A 27 -8.00 -35.40 -10.10
CA ILE A 27 -6.73 -34.70 -10.32
C ILE A 27 -6.34 -33.87 -9.09
N ARG A 28 -7.27 -33.14 -8.48
CA ARG A 28 -7.01 -32.42 -7.22
C ARG A 28 -6.52 -33.33 -6.11
N SER A 29 -7.08 -34.53 -5.98
CA SER A 29 -6.65 -35.50 -4.96
C SER A 29 -5.18 -35.93 -5.13
N ILE A 30 -4.72 -36.06 -6.37
CA ILE A 30 -3.31 -36.38 -6.70
C ILE A 30 -2.42 -35.16 -6.41
N LEU A 31 -2.86 -33.97 -6.79
CA LEU A 31 -2.08 -32.73 -6.64
C LEU A 31 -1.87 -32.29 -5.18
N LYS A 32 -2.61 -32.86 -4.22
CA LYS A 32 -2.33 -32.68 -2.79
C LYS A 32 -1.01 -33.33 -2.36
N ASN A 33 -0.44 -34.25 -3.16
CA ASN A 33 0.88 -34.79 -2.92
C ASN A 33 1.97 -33.84 -3.44
N GLU A 34 2.67 -33.18 -2.51
CA GLU A 34 3.74 -32.22 -2.83
C GLU A 34 4.92 -32.83 -3.58
N GLU A 35 5.28 -34.09 -3.28
CA GLU A 35 6.36 -34.79 -3.97
C GLU A 35 6.02 -34.96 -5.45
N PHE A 36 4.77 -35.33 -5.74
CA PHE A 36 4.27 -35.42 -7.10
C PHE A 36 4.38 -34.07 -7.82
N VAL A 37 3.86 -32.99 -7.23
CA VAL A 37 3.87 -31.66 -7.85
C VAL A 37 5.30 -31.14 -8.08
N SER A 38 6.23 -31.40 -7.16
CA SER A 38 7.63 -30.96 -7.27
C SER A 38 8.39 -31.57 -8.47
N ASN A 39 7.91 -32.69 -9.00
CA ASN A 39 8.51 -33.38 -10.14
C ASN A 39 7.88 -32.99 -11.49
N ILE A 40 6.82 -32.19 -11.49
CA ILE A 40 6.14 -31.72 -12.70
C ILE A 40 6.85 -30.48 -13.24
N ARG A 41 7.01 -30.40 -14.55
CA ARG A 41 7.55 -29.19 -15.19
C ARG A 41 6.55 -28.05 -15.12
N GLU A 42 7.06 -26.83 -14.94
CA GLU A 42 6.25 -25.63 -14.74
C GLU A 42 5.17 -25.42 -15.82
N GLU A 43 5.47 -25.71 -17.09
CA GLU A 43 4.51 -25.58 -18.18
C GLU A 43 3.24 -26.43 -18.00
N TYR A 44 3.36 -27.59 -17.35
CA TYR A 44 2.24 -28.48 -17.07
C TYR A 44 1.47 -28.07 -15.81
N LEU A 45 2.11 -27.38 -14.86
CA LEU A 45 1.44 -26.88 -13.65
C LEU A 45 0.31 -25.91 -13.99
N PHE A 46 0.53 -25.01 -14.96
CA PHE A 46 -0.53 -24.10 -15.43
C PHE A 46 -1.65 -24.82 -16.18
N VAL A 47 -1.34 -25.89 -16.91
CA VAL A 47 -2.36 -26.71 -17.58
C VAL A 47 -3.23 -27.42 -16.55
N LEU A 48 -2.59 -28.02 -15.54
CA LEU A 48 -3.29 -28.69 -14.43
C LEU A 48 -4.12 -27.70 -13.62
N LEU A 49 -3.58 -26.51 -13.32
CA LEU A 49 -4.31 -25.46 -12.64
C LEU A 49 -5.57 -25.05 -13.41
N LYS A 50 -5.49 -24.83 -14.72
CA LYS A 50 -6.67 -24.54 -15.53
C LYS A 50 -7.70 -25.65 -15.43
N TYR A 51 -7.23 -26.89 -15.59
CA TYR A 51 -8.08 -28.07 -15.61
C TYR A 51 -8.87 -28.24 -14.31
N ILE A 52 -8.20 -28.10 -13.15
CA ILE A 52 -8.86 -28.20 -11.84
C ILE A 52 -9.71 -26.97 -11.48
N LEU A 53 -9.81 -25.97 -12.35
CA LEU A 53 -10.69 -24.82 -12.15
C LEU A 53 -11.88 -24.82 -13.14
N GLU A 54 -11.91 -25.75 -14.11
CA GLU A 54 -12.94 -25.79 -15.16
C GLU A 54 -14.36 -26.08 -14.62
N ASP A 55 -14.47 -26.92 -13.59
CA ASP A 55 -15.75 -27.32 -12.98
C ASP A 55 -16.28 -26.32 -11.94
N LYS A 56 -15.51 -25.26 -11.65
CA LYS A 56 -15.77 -24.24 -10.62
C LYS A 56 -16.00 -24.77 -9.21
N ASN A 57 -15.53 -25.98 -8.90
CA ASN A 57 -15.55 -26.49 -7.54
C ASN A 57 -14.25 -26.09 -6.84
N TYR A 58 -14.32 -25.11 -5.95
CA TYR A 58 -13.14 -24.52 -5.32
C TYR A 58 -12.88 -25.02 -3.90
N ASP A 59 -13.85 -25.70 -3.28
CA ASP A 59 -13.78 -26.11 -1.88
C ASP A 59 -12.69 -27.16 -1.59
N ASP A 60 -12.36 -27.97 -2.58
CA ASP A 60 -11.37 -29.04 -2.49
C ASP A 60 -9.95 -28.61 -2.93
N LEU A 61 -9.76 -27.33 -3.29
CA LEU A 61 -8.46 -26.76 -3.65
C LEU A 61 -7.50 -26.63 -2.47
N GLU A 62 -8.02 -26.58 -1.24
CA GLU A 62 -7.23 -26.46 -0.02
C GLU A 62 -6.05 -27.46 -0.03
N THR A 63 -4.86 -26.96 0.34
CA THR A 63 -3.54 -27.63 0.35
C THR A 63 -2.86 -27.85 -1.00
N ILE A 64 -3.53 -27.63 -2.13
CA ILE A 64 -2.92 -27.82 -3.46
C ILE A 64 -1.85 -26.75 -3.72
N PRO A 65 -0.58 -27.12 -4.01
CA PRO A 65 0.54 -26.19 -4.20
C PRO A 65 0.61 -25.62 -5.63
N LEU A 66 -0.46 -24.94 -6.08
CA LEU A 66 -0.56 -24.38 -7.43
C LEU A 66 -0.89 -22.87 -7.48
N VAL A 67 -0.75 -22.13 -6.38
CA VAL A 67 -0.91 -20.66 -6.40
C VAL A 67 0.36 -20.03 -7.00
N PRO A 68 0.34 -19.40 -8.18
CA PRO A 68 1.57 -18.84 -8.77
C PRO A 68 2.04 -17.57 -8.04
N LEU A 69 3.33 -17.48 -7.71
CA LEU A 69 3.89 -16.38 -6.90
C LEU A 69 5.02 -15.61 -7.62
N PHE A 70 5.30 -14.39 -7.17
CA PHE A 70 6.36 -13.53 -7.73
C PHE A 70 7.79 -14.09 -7.62
N ASN A 71 8.03 -15.08 -6.77
CA ASN A 71 9.33 -15.74 -6.66
C ASN A 71 9.51 -16.90 -7.67
N ASN A 72 8.65 -16.98 -8.69
CA ASN A 72 8.60 -18.08 -9.66
C ASN A 72 8.41 -19.45 -9.00
N LYS A 73 7.77 -19.49 -7.83
CA LYS A 73 7.35 -20.71 -7.15
C LYS A 73 5.84 -20.76 -7.05
N PHE A 74 5.33 -21.91 -6.63
CA PHE A 74 3.91 -22.09 -6.34
C PHE A 74 3.70 -22.16 -4.82
N GLY A 75 2.77 -21.35 -4.34
CA GLY A 75 2.20 -21.42 -3.00
C GLY A 75 1.06 -22.43 -2.96
N LYS A 76 0.59 -22.71 -1.74
CA LYS A 76 -0.58 -23.55 -1.50
C LYS A 76 -1.83 -22.71 -1.41
N PHE A 77 -2.93 -23.21 -1.97
CA PHE A 77 -4.25 -22.76 -1.56
C PHE A 77 -4.42 -23.07 -0.07
N ASP A 78 -4.65 -22.02 0.71
CA ASP A 78 -4.71 -22.10 2.17
C ASP A 78 -5.61 -20.98 2.66
N LYS A 79 -6.79 -21.34 3.16
CA LYS A 79 -7.79 -20.38 3.66
C LYS A 79 -7.24 -19.48 4.79
N SER A 80 -6.24 -19.94 5.55
CA SER A 80 -5.60 -19.16 6.62
C SER A 80 -4.62 -18.11 6.11
N LYS A 81 -4.20 -18.20 4.83
CA LYS A 81 -3.22 -17.30 4.23
C LYS A 81 -3.85 -16.46 3.13
N THR A 82 -3.74 -15.15 3.25
CA THR A 82 -4.16 -14.24 2.18
C THR A 82 -3.06 -14.09 1.13
N TYR A 83 -3.45 -14.22 -0.14
CA TYR A 83 -2.63 -13.85 -1.28
C TYR A 83 -3.23 -12.65 -2.00
N TYR A 84 -2.38 -11.87 -2.66
CA TYR A 84 -2.77 -10.63 -3.34
C TYR A 84 -2.39 -10.68 -4.81
N ILE A 85 -3.38 -10.52 -5.69
CA ILE A 85 -3.14 -10.37 -7.12
C ILE A 85 -2.65 -8.95 -7.37
N ALA A 86 -1.40 -8.82 -7.80
CA ALA A 86 -0.74 -7.53 -7.97
C ALA A 86 0.10 -7.48 -9.25
N SER A 87 0.24 -6.27 -9.78
CA SER A 87 1.23 -5.89 -10.77
C SER A 87 2.63 -5.84 -10.16
N LYS A 88 3.65 -5.75 -11.02
CA LYS A 88 5.04 -5.65 -10.58
C LYS A 88 5.31 -4.32 -9.86
N GLU A 89 4.61 -3.27 -10.26
CA GLU A 89 4.70 -1.93 -9.68
C GLU A 89 4.13 -1.92 -8.27
N GLU A 90 2.94 -2.49 -8.07
CA GLU A 90 2.31 -2.63 -6.76
C GLU A 90 3.15 -3.51 -5.82
N PHE A 91 3.68 -4.63 -6.30
CA PHE A 91 4.57 -5.50 -5.51
C PHE A 91 5.82 -4.75 -5.01
N LYS A 92 6.43 -3.89 -5.84
CA LYS A 92 7.64 -3.13 -5.46
C LYS A 92 7.41 -2.13 -4.33
N LEU A 93 6.15 -1.77 -4.04
CA LEU A 93 5.81 -0.88 -2.93
C LEU A 93 5.91 -1.59 -1.57
N PHE A 94 5.90 -2.92 -1.53
CA PHE A 94 5.90 -3.70 -0.28
C PHE A 94 7.02 -4.75 -0.26
N PRO A 95 8.29 -4.30 -0.26
CA PRO A 95 9.43 -5.21 -0.30
C PRO A 95 9.57 -6.10 0.94
N ASN A 96 9.20 -5.63 2.14
CA ASN A 96 9.31 -6.42 3.37
C ASN A 96 8.26 -7.54 3.44
N ALA A 97 7.08 -7.33 2.88
CA ALA A 97 6.08 -8.39 2.75
C ALA A 97 6.61 -9.59 1.94
N GLY A 98 7.40 -9.28 0.91
CA GLY A 98 8.14 -10.26 0.12
C GLY A 98 7.25 -11.05 -0.86
N PRO A 99 7.87 -11.80 -1.79
CA PRO A 99 7.19 -12.34 -2.96
C PRO A 99 6.23 -13.50 -2.68
N ARG A 100 6.16 -14.00 -1.44
CA ARG A 100 5.41 -15.20 -1.06
C ARG A 100 3.91 -14.99 -0.84
N TYR A 101 3.47 -13.74 -0.86
CA TYR A 101 2.06 -13.34 -0.70
C TYR A 101 1.47 -12.73 -1.96
N PHE A 102 2.27 -12.51 -3.01
CA PHE A 102 1.81 -11.83 -4.21
C PHE A 102 1.74 -12.78 -5.40
N ILE A 103 0.63 -12.70 -6.12
CA ILE A 103 0.34 -13.42 -7.36
C ILE A 103 0.53 -12.44 -8.53
N PRO A 104 1.41 -12.72 -9.52
CA PRO A 104 1.66 -11.79 -10.61
C PRO A 104 0.47 -11.71 -11.57
N LYS A 105 -0.19 -10.55 -11.64
CA LYS A 105 -1.38 -10.31 -12.49
C LYS A 105 -1.09 -10.56 -13.97
N GLU A 106 0.11 -10.18 -14.42
CA GLU A 106 0.57 -10.31 -15.81
C GLU A 106 0.81 -11.77 -16.19
N LEU A 107 1.27 -12.57 -15.22
CA LEU A 107 1.40 -14.02 -15.39
C LEU A 107 0.03 -14.66 -15.56
N LEU A 108 -0.94 -14.32 -14.70
CA LEU A 108 -2.33 -14.80 -14.82
C LEU A 108 -2.95 -14.44 -16.17
N LYS A 109 -2.72 -13.22 -16.68
CA LYS A 109 -3.15 -12.79 -18.02
C LYS A 109 -2.53 -13.66 -19.11
N SER A 110 -1.21 -13.82 -19.11
CA SER A 110 -0.49 -14.61 -20.12
C SER A 110 -0.94 -16.08 -20.13
N GLN A 111 -1.30 -16.59 -18.95
CA GLN A 111 -1.80 -17.94 -18.78
C GLN A 111 -3.31 -18.05 -18.96
N LYS A 112 -4.05 -16.98 -19.27
CA LYS A 112 -5.53 -17.01 -19.40
C LYS A 112 -6.24 -17.51 -18.13
N LEU A 113 -5.64 -17.29 -16.96
CA LEU A 113 -6.19 -17.64 -15.64
C LEU A 113 -6.84 -16.45 -14.94
N LEU A 114 -6.63 -15.22 -15.43
CA LEU A 114 -7.16 -14.03 -14.80
C LEU A 114 -8.68 -14.10 -14.54
N PRO A 115 -9.55 -14.58 -15.47
CA PRO A 115 -10.98 -14.68 -15.22
C PRO A 115 -11.34 -15.55 -14.02
N ASN A 116 -10.63 -16.67 -13.80
CA ASN A 116 -10.84 -17.53 -12.63
C ASN A 116 -10.40 -16.83 -11.35
N PHE A 117 -9.27 -16.12 -11.38
CA PHE A 117 -8.73 -15.44 -10.20
C PHE A 117 -9.49 -14.15 -9.82
N THR A 118 -10.29 -13.61 -10.73
CA THR A 118 -11.20 -12.47 -10.48
C THR A 118 -12.62 -12.90 -10.15
N ASP A 119 -12.94 -14.19 -10.30
CA ASP A 119 -14.24 -14.76 -9.93
C ASP A 119 -14.49 -14.61 -8.42
N GLU A 120 -15.69 -14.18 -8.04
CA GLU A 120 -16.01 -13.85 -6.64
C GLU A 120 -15.99 -15.11 -5.77
N ASP A 121 -16.70 -16.16 -6.19
CA ASP A 121 -16.74 -17.46 -5.50
C ASP A 121 -15.33 -18.04 -5.29
N PHE A 122 -14.46 -17.93 -6.31
CA PHE A 122 -13.07 -18.37 -6.21
C PHE A 122 -12.30 -17.59 -5.14
N ARG A 123 -12.38 -16.25 -5.16
CA ARG A 123 -11.65 -15.38 -4.23
C ARG A 123 -12.10 -15.59 -2.79
N GLU A 124 -13.41 -15.68 -2.57
CA GLU A 124 -13.98 -15.95 -1.25
C GLU A 124 -13.55 -17.32 -0.72
N THR A 125 -13.60 -18.35 -1.56
CA THR A 125 -13.24 -19.71 -1.16
C THR A 125 -11.74 -19.86 -0.89
N THR A 126 -10.89 -19.15 -1.64
CA THR A 126 -9.42 -19.33 -1.58
C THR A 126 -8.69 -18.28 -0.74
N ASN A 127 -9.39 -17.26 -0.23
CA ASN A 127 -8.81 -16.08 0.45
C ASN A 127 -7.76 -15.35 -0.41
N ILE A 128 -7.95 -15.38 -1.74
CA ILE A 128 -7.15 -14.62 -2.70
C ILE A 128 -7.86 -13.30 -2.95
N LYS A 129 -7.15 -12.18 -2.80
CA LYS A 129 -7.70 -10.83 -2.91
C LYS A 129 -7.08 -10.07 -4.06
N GLU A 130 -7.83 -9.14 -4.61
CA GLU A 130 -7.24 -8.11 -5.47
C GLU A 130 -6.42 -7.13 -4.63
N PHE A 131 -5.39 -6.55 -5.23
CA PHE A 131 -4.67 -5.44 -4.66
C PHE A 131 -5.61 -4.22 -4.54
N GLY A 132 -5.68 -3.60 -3.36
CA GLY A 132 -6.60 -2.50 -3.06
C GLY A 132 -6.51 -2.04 -1.59
N GLU A 133 -7.41 -1.15 -1.15
CA GLU A 133 -7.33 -0.49 0.17
C GLU A 133 -7.11 -1.43 1.39
N PRO A 134 -7.88 -2.52 1.58
CA PRO A 134 -7.67 -3.39 2.75
C PRO A 134 -6.31 -4.08 2.73
N THR A 135 -5.81 -4.35 1.52
CA THR A 135 -4.50 -4.95 1.27
C THR A 135 -3.40 -3.95 1.62
N ILE A 136 -3.52 -2.69 1.21
CA ILE A 136 -2.50 -1.65 1.46
C ILE A 136 -2.28 -1.46 2.96
N ASN A 137 -3.34 -1.31 3.77
CA ASN A 137 -3.21 -1.15 5.22
C ASN A 137 -2.50 -2.37 5.87
N SER A 138 -2.93 -3.58 5.50
CA SER A 138 -2.32 -4.81 6.02
C SER A 138 -0.83 -4.91 5.68
N LEU A 139 -0.44 -4.47 4.48
CA LEU A 139 0.95 -4.51 4.03
C LEU A 139 1.79 -3.37 4.60
N LEU A 140 1.23 -2.17 4.79
CA LEU A 140 1.93 -1.03 5.38
C LEU A 140 2.48 -1.34 6.78
N ASN A 141 1.75 -2.12 7.59
CA ASN A 141 2.22 -2.61 8.89
C ASN A 141 3.53 -3.42 8.82
N GLN A 142 3.92 -3.92 7.66
CA GLN A 142 5.16 -4.66 7.43
C GLN A 142 6.29 -3.77 6.89
N GLU A 143 5.94 -2.63 6.29
CA GLU A 143 6.90 -1.70 5.68
C GLU A 143 7.32 -0.58 6.62
N ILE A 144 6.40 -0.11 7.46
CA ILE A 144 6.61 1.04 8.33
C ILE A 144 5.97 0.85 9.70
N ASP A 145 6.77 1.07 10.74
CA ASP A 145 6.27 1.05 12.12
C ASP A 145 5.27 2.19 12.37
N ILE A 146 4.25 1.89 13.17
CA ILE A 146 3.31 2.88 13.68
C ILE A 146 4.06 3.83 14.62
N ALA A 147 4.04 5.12 14.29
CA ALA A 147 4.67 6.16 15.08
C ALA A 147 4.01 7.52 14.79
N LEU A 148 3.93 8.37 15.80
CA LEU A 148 3.42 9.74 15.62
C LEU A 148 4.38 10.60 14.78
N GLU A 149 5.68 10.34 14.88
CA GLU A 149 6.74 11.12 14.24
C GLU A 149 7.99 10.24 14.09
N ARG A 150 8.72 10.41 12.99
CA ARG A 150 10.01 9.74 12.76
C ARG A 150 10.94 10.60 11.91
N ASP A 151 12.23 10.39 12.11
CA ASP A 151 13.24 10.88 11.17
C ASP A 151 13.05 10.22 9.80
N TRP A 152 13.30 10.98 8.75
CA TRP A 152 13.07 10.56 7.38
C TRP A 152 14.19 11.02 6.46
N ASN A 153 14.48 10.22 5.43
CA ASN A 153 15.45 10.57 4.40
C ASN A 153 14.78 10.49 3.02
N PRO A 154 14.29 11.60 2.46
CA PRO A 154 13.55 11.61 1.19
C PRO A 154 14.39 11.14 0.00
N SER A 155 15.71 11.37 0.05
CA SER A 155 16.66 10.98 -1.01
C SER A 155 17.35 9.63 -0.73
N GLY A 156 16.90 8.90 0.30
CA GLY A 156 17.43 7.59 0.65
C GLY A 156 17.04 6.51 -0.36
N ILE A 157 17.90 5.49 -0.48
CA ILE A 157 17.58 4.28 -1.25
C ILE A 157 16.60 3.35 -0.52
N GLN A 158 16.51 3.48 0.81
CA GLN A 158 15.62 2.68 1.66
C GLN A 158 14.26 3.36 1.80
N ILE A 159 13.21 2.56 1.89
CA ILE A 159 11.86 3.05 2.16
C ILE A 159 11.68 3.32 3.67
N PRO A 160 10.83 4.27 4.07
CA PRO A 160 10.11 5.20 3.20
C PRO A 160 11.04 6.28 2.62
N ASN A 161 11.01 6.48 1.30
CA ASN A 161 11.65 7.61 0.61
C ASN A 161 10.58 8.40 -0.17
N GLN A 162 10.95 9.53 -0.80
CA GLN A 162 9.97 10.40 -1.46
C GLN A 162 9.18 9.66 -2.56
N GLN A 163 9.87 8.88 -3.39
CA GLN A 163 9.22 8.17 -4.50
C GLN A 163 8.19 7.17 -3.97
N TRP A 164 8.58 6.34 -3.00
CA TRP A 164 7.67 5.38 -2.36
C TRP A 164 6.48 6.08 -1.72
N LEU A 165 6.72 7.17 -1.00
CA LEU A 165 5.67 7.91 -0.31
C LEU A 165 4.64 8.48 -1.29
N ASN A 166 5.10 9.04 -2.41
CA ASN A 166 4.22 9.57 -3.45
C ASN A 166 3.34 8.47 -4.06
N GLU A 167 3.88 7.27 -4.29
CA GLU A 167 3.09 6.14 -4.81
C GLU A 167 2.07 5.63 -3.78
N ILE A 168 2.43 5.58 -2.49
CA ILE A 168 1.46 5.22 -1.43
C ILE A 168 0.32 6.23 -1.39
N TRP A 169 0.61 7.53 -1.43
CA TRP A 169 -0.44 8.56 -1.42
C TRP A 169 -1.39 8.44 -2.60
N LYS A 170 -0.90 8.15 -3.82
CA LYS A 170 -1.77 7.90 -4.98
C LYS A 170 -2.76 6.75 -4.77
N LEU A 171 -2.43 5.79 -3.92
CA LEU A 171 -3.28 4.63 -3.65
C LEU A 171 -4.31 4.85 -2.54
N ILE A 172 -4.07 5.82 -1.65
CA ILE A 172 -4.89 6.00 -0.43
C ILE A 172 -5.60 7.36 -0.35
N ILE A 173 -5.29 8.32 -1.23
CA ILE A 173 -5.81 9.68 -1.10
C ILE A 173 -7.31 9.77 -1.37
N ASP A 174 -7.84 9.00 -2.33
CA ASP A 174 -9.26 9.02 -2.74
C ASP A 174 -10.16 8.14 -1.84
N SER A 175 -9.69 7.87 -0.63
CA SER A 175 -10.06 6.72 0.18
C SER A 175 -10.18 7.12 1.65
N ALA A 176 -10.84 6.28 2.46
CA ALA A 176 -11.02 6.61 3.87
C ALA A 176 -9.64 6.61 4.57
N LEU A 177 -9.25 7.74 5.16
CA LEU A 177 -7.90 7.91 5.70
C LEU A 177 -7.73 7.36 7.13
N GLU A 178 -8.81 7.07 7.86
CA GLU A 178 -8.73 6.59 9.25
C GLU A 178 -7.85 5.33 9.42
N PRO A 179 -7.91 4.30 8.54
CA PRO A 179 -7.05 3.12 8.64
C PRO A 179 -5.57 3.44 8.53
N TYR A 180 -5.21 4.53 7.86
CA TYR A 180 -3.82 4.94 7.64
C TYR A 180 -3.33 5.96 8.67
N SER A 181 -4.23 6.49 9.49
CA SER A 181 -3.94 7.55 10.47
C SER A 181 -2.80 7.29 11.47
N PRO A 182 -2.48 6.03 11.85
CA PRO A 182 -1.36 5.75 12.74
C PRO A 182 0.01 5.78 12.05
N PHE A 183 0.06 5.65 10.72
CA PHE A 183 1.33 5.58 10.00
C PHE A 183 1.90 6.97 9.73
N PRO A 184 3.21 7.16 9.90
CA PRO A 184 3.85 8.43 9.60
C PRO A 184 4.04 8.58 8.08
N LEU A 185 3.04 9.15 7.41
CA LEU A 185 2.99 9.33 5.95
C LEU A 185 3.00 10.80 5.52
N LEU A 186 2.80 11.75 6.44
CA LEU A 186 2.84 13.17 6.11
C LEU A 186 4.24 13.72 6.26
N GLU A 187 4.78 14.27 5.17
CA GLU A 187 6.06 14.96 5.20
C GLU A 187 5.97 16.28 5.96
N VAL A 188 6.97 16.47 6.83
CA VAL A 188 7.19 17.71 7.56
C VAL A 188 8.57 18.24 7.21
N TYR A 189 8.62 19.54 6.95
CA TYR A 189 9.87 20.25 6.85
C TYR A 189 9.87 21.45 7.80
N ASP A 190 11.04 21.74 8.34
CA ASP A 190 11.31 22.95 9.11
C ASP A 190 11.90 24.00 8.15
N PRO A 191 11.20 25.13 7.90
CA PRO A 191 11.74 26.24 7.12
C PRO A 191 13.08 26.77 7.68
N ASN A 192 13.28 26.71 9.00
CA ASN A 192 14.50 27.16 9.66
C ASN A 192 15.62 26.10 9.64
N ASN A 193 15.29 24.82 9.42
CA ASN A 193 16.25 23.73 9.43
C ASN A 193 15.89 22.60 8.45
N GLN A 194 16.17 22.83 7.17
CA GLN A 194 15.89 21.88 6.08
C GLN A 194 16.71 20.58 6.13
N ARG A 195 17.65 20.44 7.07
CA ARG A 195 18.55 19.28 7.15
C ARG A 195 17.97 18.08 7.91
N LYS A 196 16.77 18.22 8.46
CA LYS A 196 16.10 17.17 9.24
C LYS A 196 14.66 16.98 8.75
N PRO A 197 14.47 16.36 7.57
CA PRO A 197 13.13 15.99 7.14
C PRO A 197 12.55 14.92 8.06
N GLN A 198 11.24 15.01 8.29
CA GLN A 198 10.53 14.10 9.17
C GLN A 198 9.23 13.65 8.51
N LEU A 199 8.72 12.50 8.95
CA LEU A 199 7.36 12.08 8.67
C LEU A 199 6.55 12.10 9.97
N ILE A 200 5.30 12.53 9.88
CA ILE A 200 4.33 12.45 10.98
C ILE A 200 3.09 11.70 10.54
N SER A 201 2.36 11.15 11.51
CA SER A 201 1.09 10.50 11.24
C SER A 201 -0.07 11.49 11.19
N LEU A 202 -1.18 11.11 10.54
CA LEU A 202 -2.39 11.94 10.55
C LEU A 202 -2.88 12.15 11.98
N LYS A 203 -2.81 11.11 12.82
CA LYS A 203 -3.10 11.20 14.26
C LYS A 203 -2.28 12.27 14.99
N ASN A 204 -1.03 12.50 14.58
CA ASN A 204 -0.25 13.62 15.11
C ASN A 204 -0.82 14.97 14.63
N ALA A 205 -1.09 15.06 13.32
CA ALA A 205 -1.58 16.26 12.65
C ALA A 205 -2.99 16.70 13.10
N GLU A 206 -3.84 15.81 13.62
CA GLU A 206 -5.15 16.17 14.19
C GLU A 206 -5.04 17.26 15.26
N SER A 207 -4.04 17.10 16.12
CA SER A 207 -3.75 17.96 17.27
C SER A 207 -2.71 19.04 16.94
N LYS A 208 -1.88 18.79 15.93
CA LYS A 208 -0.78 19.64 15.48
C LYS A 208 -0.82 19.80 13.95
N PRO A 209 -1.82 20.51 13.40
CA PRO A 209 -1.99 20.62 11.96
C PRO A 209 -0.76 21.22 11.27
N LEU A 210 -0.54 20.84 10.02
CA LEU A 210 0.53 21.37 9.20
C LEU A 210 0.02 22.59 8.43
N ILE A 211 0.91 23.53 8.13
CA ILE A 211 0.63 24.58 7.15
C ILE A 211 1.29 24.22 5.83
N TYR A 212 0.50 24.18 4.76
CA TYR A 212 1.02 24.03 3.41
C TYR A 212 1.84 25.26 3.01
N HIS A 213 3.07 25.00 2.59
CA HIS A 213 3.93 26.02 2.01
C HIS A 213 4.85 25.39 0.96
N ASN A 214 4.71 25.83 -0.29
CA ASN A 214 5.51 25.35 -1.42
C ASN A 214 6.38 26.46 -2.05
N SER A 215 6.52 27.61 -1.37
CA SER A 215 7.41 28.67 -1.86
C SER A 215 8.85 28.35 -1.51
N SER A 216 9.76 28.66 -2.43
CA SER A 216 11.20 28.69 -2.12
C SER A 216 11.58 29.87 -1.22
N THR A 217 10.74 30.90 -1.14
CA THR A 217 10.99 32.11 -0.37
C THR A 217 10.38 32.01 1.02
N ILE A 218 11.24 31.99 2.03
CA ILE A 218 10.84 32.01 3.44
C ILE A 218 10.56 33.46 3.86
N SER A 219 9.28 33.82 3.94
CA SER A 219 8.84 35.12 4.46
C SER A 219 8.95 35.20 5.98
N ASP A 220 8.89 36.42 6.53
CA ASP A 220 9.02 36.62 7.98
C ASP A 220 7.90 35.93 8.77
N ILE A 221 6.69 35.82 8.21
CA ILE A 221 5.59 35.09 8.81
C ILE A 221 5.90 33.59 8.95
N ILE A 222 6.52 32.98 7.94
CA ILE A 222 6.91 31.55 7.99
C ILE A 222 7.94 31.32 9.10
N LYS A 223 8.94 32.21 9.23
CA LYS A 223 9.94 32.14 10.31
C LYS A 223 9.30 32.29 11.68
N ALA A 224 8.40 33.27 11.84
CA ALA A 224 7.69 33.51 13.09
C ALA A 224 6.84 32.30 13.50
N LEU A 225 6.12 31.70 12.55
CA LEU A 225 5.31 30.49 12.79
C LEU A 225 6.18 29.27 13.13
N ALA A 226 7.30 29.07 12.42
CA ALA A 226 8.24 28.00 12.73
C ALA A 226 8.85 28.17 14.13
N ASN A 227 9.17 29.39 14.55
CA ASN A 227 9.66 29.68 15.91
C ASN A 227 8.62 29.36 17.00
N LEU A 228 7.33 29.42 16.67
CA LEU A 228 6.24 29.00 17.56
C LEU A 228 6.04 27.49 17.60
N GLY A 229 6.76 26.75 16.77
CA GLY A 229 6.64 25.29 16.63
C GLY A 229 5.56 24.86 15.64
N ILE A 230 4.97 25.78 14.87
CA ILE A 230 4.07 25.41 13.77
C ILE A 230 4.90 24.73 12.68
N ARG A 231 4.40 23.58 12.22
CA ARG A 231 5.07 22.71 11.26
C ARG A 231 4.53 22.95 9.86
N PHE A 232 5.37 22.69 8.86
CA PHE A 232 5.05 22.92 7.46
C PHE A 232 5.15 21.65 6.63
N THR A 233 4.38 21.61 5.54
CA THR A 233 4.42 20.53 4.56
C THR A 233 4.41 21.08 3.15
N LYS A 234 4.99 20.33 2.21
CA LYS A 234 4.82 20.61 0.77
C LYS A 234 3.76 19.71 0.16
N HIS A 235 3.20 18.78 0.93
CA HIS A 235 2.05 18.01 0.53
C HIS A 235 0.89 18.97 0.29
N GLN A 236 0.37 18.97 -0.93
CA GLN A 236 -0.68 19.88 -1.33
C GLN A 236 -1.95 19.58 -0.52
N PRO A 237 -2.69 20.61 -0.05
CA PRO A 237 -3.98 20.39 0.58
C PRO A 237 -4.91 19.65 -0.38
N ASP A 238 -5.59 18.66 0.16
CA ASP A 238 -6.65 17.91 -0.48
C ASP A 238 -7.88 18.00 0.45
N ASP A 239 -9.09 17.87 -0.09
CA ASP A 239 -10.32 17.92 0.71
C ASP A 239 -10.29 16.87 1.83
N ASN A 240 -9.75 15.68 1.55
CA ASN A 240 -9.57 14.60 2.53
C ASN A 240 -8.50 14.91 3.59
N LEU A 241 -7.63 15.88 3.32
CA LEU A 241 -6.56 16.30 4.22
C LEU A 241 -6.84 17.63 4.94
N SER A 242 -8.00 18.24 4.69
CA SER A 242 -8.37 19.57 5.19
C SER A 242 -8.36 19.70 6.71
N GLU A 243 -8.50 18.61 7.46
CA GLU A 243 -8.41 18.60 8.93
C GLU A 243 -6.98 18.63 9.47
N TYR A 244 -6.02 18.20 8.64
CA TYR A 244 -4.62 17.94 9.01
C TYR A 244 -3.66 18.96 8.38
N ILE A 245 -3.96 19.44 7.17
CA ILE A 245 -3.14 20.39 6.42
C ILE A 245 -3.97 21.62 6.08
N TYR A 246 -3.49 22.78 6.53
CA TYR A 246 -4.15 24.05 6.29
C TYR A 246 -3.38 24.89 5.27
N GLU A 247 -4.12 25.61 4.43
CA GLU A 247 -3.53 26.66 3.60
C GLU A 247 -2.98 27.81 4.45
N LEU A 248 -1.96 28.50 3.95
CA LEU A 248 -1.40 29.70 4.57
C LEU A 248 -2.36 30.89 4.41
N SER A 249 -3.38 30.95 5.26
CA SER A 249 -4.30 32.07 5.40
C SER A 249 -4.41 32.52 6.86
N PRO A 250 -4.79 33.78 7.12
CA PRO A 250 -4.97 34.30 8.48
C PRO A 250 -5.92 33.46 9.36
N SER A 251 -7.06 33.04 8.84
CA SER A 251 -8.03 32.21 9.58
C SER A 251 -7.46 30.83 9.92
N ASN A 252 -6.76 30.21 8.99
CA ASN A 252 -6.13 28.90 9.15
C ASN A 252 -4.94 28.95 10.10
N VAL A 253 -4.09 29.96 9.98
CA VAL A 253 -2.95 30.21 10.87
C VAL A 253 -3.43 30.38 12.32
N LEU A 254 -4.50 31.17 12.54
CA LEU A 254 -5.08 31.34 13.87
C LEU A 254 -5.63 30.02 14.42
N SER A 255 -6.30 29.22 13.57
CA SER A 255 -6.85 27.92 13.94
C SER A 255 -5.75 26.91 14.30
N ALA A 256 -4.68 26.87 13.51
CA ALA A 256 -3.49 26.05 13.80
C ALA A 256 -2.87 26.45 15.14
N ILE A 257 -2.61 27.75 15.37
CA ILE A 257 -2.05 28.23 16.63
C ILE A 257 -2.92 27.81 17.82
N LYS A 258 -4.25 27.98 17.74
CA LYS A 258 -5.17 27.58 18.81
C LYS A 258 -5.06 26.08 19.12
N LYS A 259 -5.08 25.23 18.09
CA LYS A 259 -4.91 23.78 18.26
C LYS A 259 -3.57 23.43 18.91
N TYR A 260 -2.47 24.01 18.42
CA TYR A 260 -1.14 23.80 19.00
C TYR A 260 -1.07 24.24 20.46
N GLN A 261 -1.65 25.39 20.82
CA GLN A 261 -1.63 25.90 22.19
C GLN A 261 -2.37 25.00 23.20
N CYS A 262 -3.42 24.30 22.75
CA CYS A 262 -4.08 23.31 23.58
C CYS A 262 -3.16 22.14 23.96
N VAL A 263 -2.13 21.86 23.14
CA VAL A 263 -1.22 20.72 23.31
C VAL A 263 0.13 21.15 23.88
N GLU A 264 0.75 22.17 23.28
CA GLU A 264 2.03 22.76 23.70
C GLU A 264 1.79 24.13 24.33
N LYS A 265 1.97 24.22 25.65
CA LYS A 265 1.83 25.47 26.43
C LYS A 265 2.96 26.48 26.18
N LYS A 266 3.56 26.50 24.99
CA LYS A 266 4.62 27.45 24.63
C LYS A 266 4.00 28.82 24.35
N LEU A 267 4.40 29.78 25.17
CA LEU A 267 3.96 31.18 25.06
C LEU A 267 4.74 31.90 23.96
N PHE A 268 4.10 32.90 23.35
CA PHE A 268 4.72 33.89 22.47
C PHE A 268 5.75 34.74 23.23
N THR A 269 6.93 34.20 23.51
CA THR A 269 7.97 34.92 24.27
C THR A 269 8.74 35.91 23.40
N ASN A 270 8.76 35.72 22.07
CA ASN A 270 9.46 36.60 21.15
C ASN A 270 8.58 37.78 20.69
N LYS A 271 8.94 39.00 21.09
CA LYS A 271 8.26 40.23 20.69
C LYS A 271 8.23 40.44 19.17
N LYS A 272 9.33 40.11 18.47
CA LYS A 272 9.43 40.30 17.02
C LYS A 272 8.46 39.39 16.26
N ASP A 273 8.39 38.13 16.65
CA ASP A 273 7.48 37.16 16.03
C ASP A 273 6.00 37.56 16.24
N ARG A 274 5.68 38.14 17.41
CA ARG A 274 4.34 38.71 17.67
C ARG A 274 4.01 39.89 16.76
N GLU A 275 4.94 40.81 16.56
CA GLU A 275 4.73 41.98 15.69
C GLU A 275 4.49 41.55 14.24
N VAL A 276 5.27 40.58 13.74
CA VAL A 276 5.09 39.99 12.41
C VAL A 276 3.71 39.35 12.26
N LEU A 277 3.27 38.57 13.26
CA LEU A 277 1.94 37.96 13.26
C LEU A 277 0.83 39.00 13.29
N CYS A 278 0.95 40.03 14.15
CA CYS A 278 -0.03 41.12 14.20
C CYS A 278 -0.14 41.82 12.84
N GLN A 279 0.97 42.14 12.18
CA GLN A 279 0.96 42.73 10.84
C GLN A 279 0.30 41.82 9.81
N TYR A 280 0.63 40.53 9.83
CA TYR A 280 0.03 39.54 8.93
C TYR A 280 -1.49 39.48 9.07
N PHE A 281 -2.01 39.45 10.30
CA PHE A 281 -3.46 39.45 10.56
C PHE A 281 -4.12 40.79 10.19
N CYS A 282 -3.46 41.94 10.43
CA CYS A 282 -4.02 43.25 10.13
C CYS A 282 -4.12 43.53 8.61
N ASN A 283 -3.13 43.09 7.83
CA ASN A 283 -3.07 43.35 6.39
C ASN A 283 -4.21 42.65 5.62
N ASP A 284 -4.65 41.48 6.09
CA ASP A 284 -5.78 40.76 5.49
C ASP A 284 -7.12 41.46 5.73
N MET A 285 -7.33 42.01 6.94
CA MET A 285 -8.54 42.79 7.23
C MET A 285 -8.64 44.06 6.38
N SER A 286 -7.51 44.70 6.04
CA SER A 286 -7.52 45.83 5.12
C SER A 286 -7.86 45.43 3.68
N LEU A 287 -7.43 44.27 3.20
CA LEU A 287 -7.73 43.79 1.85
C LEU A 287 -9.20 43.40 1.67
N GLN A 288 -9.81 42.76 2.67
CA GLN A 288 -11.24 42.40 2.64
C GLN A 288 -12.15 43.65 2.66
N SER A 289 -11.73 44.72 3.35
CA SER A 289 -12.48 45.99 3.40
C SER A 289 -12.51 46.76 2.07
N THR A 290 -11.54 46.52 1.18
CA THR A 290 -11.47 47.15 -0.14
C THR A 290 -12.22 46.39 -1.25
N THR A 291 -12.53 45.11 -1.05
CA THR A 291 -13.29 44.28 -2.01
C THR A 291 -14.80 44.28 -1.78
N SER A 292 -15.28 44.93 -0.73
CA SER A 292 -16.71 45.05 -0.40
C SER A 292 -17.28 46.47 -0.59
N GLY A 293 -16.60 47.30 -1.39
CA GLY A 293 -17.00 48.67 -1.73
C GLY A 293 -17.52 48.81 -3.14
#